data_AF-A0ABD3X1C8-F1
#
_entry.id   AF-A0ABD3X1C8-F1
#
_cell.length_a   1.000
_cell.length_b   1.000
_cell.length_c   1.000
_cell.angle_alpha   90.00
_cell.angle_beta   90.00
_cell.angle_gamma   90.00
#
_symmetry.space_group_name_H-M   'P 1'
#
loop_
_entity.id
_entity.type
_entity.pdbx_description
1 polymer ?
#
loop_
_entity_poly.entity_id
_entity_poly.type
_entity_poly.pdbx_seq_one_letter_code
_entity_poly.pdbx_strand_id
1 'polypeptide(L)'
;MPAIEVFSMAIRYLKDDLLDTLKSRLDLRENDFHWVLPVPATWTVSAKEFLREAAIKAGIEGANLIIVLEPDAAAAHCQLLPLDDLSCGGRFDDDRYMDSTAVFTVHERQPNGTIKHVQNVSSGPWGIPKVNEVFTQMIINIVGDLTFKQFCCKYKCDLAYMLRDVEAKTNKIRINDNHTIAIRVPYALEEVYQKITGKTVQEAIEQSTYKGKIHWMAEKNVF
;
A
#
# COMPACT_ATOMS: atom_id res chain seq x y z
N MET A 1 22.37 -6.72 -8.99
CA MET A 1 22.25 -7.04 -7.56
C MET A 1 21.14 -8.08 -7.40
N PRO A 2 21.41 -9.27 -6.84
CA PRO A 2 20.38 -10.29 -6.61
C PRO A 2 19.31 -9.78 -5.64
N ALA A 3 18.05 -10.20 -5.83
CA ALA A 3 16.95 -9.81 -4.94
C ALA A 3 17.24 -10.19 -3.47
N ILE A 4 17.80 -11.37 -3.21
CA ILE A 4 18.10 -11.82 -1.85
C ILE A 4 19.07 -10.91 -1.11
N GLU A 5 20.01 -10.25 -1.82
CA GLU A 5 20.89 -9.26 -1.21
C GLU A 5 20.09 -8.05 -0.72
N VAL A 6 19.22 -7.51 -1.57
CA VAL A 6 18.38 -6.34 -1.25
C VAL A 6 17.51 -6.62 -0.03
N PHE A 7 16.83 -7.77 0.00
CA PHE A 7 15.98 -8.16 1.12
C PHE A 7 16.81 -8.38 2.39
N SER A 8 17.94 -9.08 2.30
CA SER A 8 18.81 -9.31 3.47
C SER A 8 19.39 -8.02 4.04
N MET A 9 19.74 -7.04 3.19
CA MET A 9 20.22 -5.73 3.61
C MET A 9 19.13 -4.92 4.30
N ALA A 10 17.90 -4.93 3.78
CA ALA A 10 16.77 -4.25 4.40
C ALA A 10 16.42 -4.85 5.77
N ILE A 11 16.36 -6.19 5.86
CA ILE A 11 16.12 -6.88 7.13
C ILE A 11 17.24 -6.58 8.13
N ARG A 12 18.50 -6.67 7.69
CA ARG A 12 19.65 -6.37 8.55
C ARG A 12 19.61 -4.94 9.07
N TYR A 13 19.31 -3.97 8.21
CA TYR A 13 19.18 -2.57 8.61
C TYR A 13 18.13 -2.40 9.73
N LEU A 14 16.92 -2.96 9.55
CA LEU A 14 15.87 -2.89 10.57
C LEU A 14 16.25 -3.60 11.87
N LYS A 15 16.92 -4.76 11.76
CA LYS A 15 17.42 -5.55 12.88
C LYS A 15 18.43 -4.74 13.70
N ASP A 16 19.45 -4.21 13.04
CA ASP A 16 20.57 -3.51 13.66
C ASP A 16 20.08 -2.18 14.28
N ASP A 17 19.20 -1.44 13.59
CA ASP A 17 18.60 -0.20 14.10
C ASP A 17 17.78 -0.41 15.39
N LEU A 18 17.00 -1.50 15.45
CA LEU A 18 16.28 -1.89 16.67
C LEU A 18 17.24 -2.26 17.80
N LEU A 19 18.23 -3.11 17.51
CA LEU A 19 19.20 -3.57 18.51
C LEU A 19 20.00 -2.40 19.08
N ASP A 20 20.47 -1.49 18.23
CA ASP A 20 21.25 -0.33 18.67
C ASP A 20 20.40 0.65 19.48
N THR A 21 19.12 0.80 19.13
CA THR A 21 18.16 1.58 19.93
C THR A 21 17.97 0.97 21.32
N LEU A 22 17.88 -0.36 21.44
CA LEU A 22 17.61 -1.05 22.71
C LEU A 22 18.84 -1.22 23.59
N LYS A 23 20.04 -1.47 23.03
CA LYS A 23 21.30 -1.56 23.79
C LYS A 23 21.59 -0.31 24.61
N SER A 24 21.12 0.86 24.15
CA SER A 24 21.26 2.11 24.91
C SER A 24 20.43 2.15 26.20
N ARG A 25 19.49 1.21 26.38
CA ARG A 25 18.51 1.19 27.47
C ARG A 25 18.51 -0.10 28.29
N LEU A 26 18.91 -1.22 27.69
CA LEU A 26 18.82 -2.56 28.26
C LEU A 26 20.07 -3.39 27.88
N ASP A 27 20.54 -4.24 28.79
CA ASP A 27 21.60 -5.21 28.52
C ASP A 27 21.01 -6.43 27.80
N LEU A 28 20.80 -6.30 26.49
CA LEU A 28 20.21 -7.34 25.65
C LEU A 28 21.23 -7.86 24.64
N ARG A 29 21.19 -9.18 24.44
CA ARG A 29 21.96 -9.91 23.43
C ARG A 29 21.05 -10.23 22.25
N GLU A 30 21.65 -10.46 21.08
CA GLU A 30 20.90 -10.81 19.87
C GLU A 30 20.03 -12.07 20.06
N ASN A 31 20.48 -13.02 20.89
CA ASN A 31 19.76 -14.27 21.17
C ASN A 31 18.61 -14.11 22.18
N ASP A 32 18.43 -12.92 22.76
CA ASP A 32 17.28 -12.62 23.61
C ASP A 32 16.03 -12.26 22.77
N PHE A 33 16.18 -12.13 21.44
CA PHE A 33 15.12 -11.73 20.53
C PHE A 33 14.54 -12.93 19.78
N HIS A 34 13.21 -12.97 19.69
CA HIS A 34 12.49 -13.78 18.70
C HIS A 34 11.98 -12.87 17.60
N TRP A 35 12.38 -13.14 16.37
CA TRP A 35 12.03 -12.38 15.18
C TRP A 35 10.80 -12.97 14.52
N VAL A 36 9.79 -12.13 14.32
CA VAL A 36 8.55 -12.50 13.64
C VAL A 36 8.48 -11.70 12.34
N LEU A 37 8.50 -12.40 11.20
CA LEU A 37 8.37 -11.77 9.89
C LEU A 37 7.00 -12.10 9.30
N PRO A 38 6.07 -11.13 9.24
CA PRO A 38 4.79 -11.31 8.57
C PRO A 38 4.98 -11.34 7.05
N VAL A 39 4.25 -12.23 6.37
CA VAL A 39 4.23 -12.36 4.91
C VAL A 39 2.81 -12.41 4.36
N PRO A 40 2.55 -11.92 3.14
CA PRO A 40 1.22 -12.01 2.54
C PRO A 40 0.73 -13.45 2.44
N ALA A 41 -0.53 -13.69 2.77
CA ALA A 41 -1.11 -15.03 2.72
C ALA A 41 -1.13 -15.63 1.31
N THR A 42 -1.16 -14.77 0.28
CA THR A 42 -1.14 -15.13 -1.14
C THR A 42 0.22 -15.58 -1.65
N TRP A 43 1.30 -15.40 -0.88
CA TRP A 43 2.63 -15.81 -1.29
C TRP A 43 2.76 -17.34 -1.37
N THR A 44 3.46 -17.80 -2.40
CA THR A 44 3.82 -19.22 -2.56
C THR A 44 4.77 -19.67 -1.47
N VAL A 45 4.85 -20.98 -1.24
CA VAL A 45 5.81 -21.56 -0.28
C VAL A 45 7.25 -21.12 -0.60
N SER A 46 7.64 -21.12 -1.87
CA SER A 46 8.97 -20.68 -2.30
C SER A 46 9.25 -19.20 -1.99
N ALA A 47 8.25 -18.32 -2.10
CA ALA A 47 8.42 -16.91 -1.75
C ALA A 47 8.58 -16.70 -0.24
N LYS A 48 7.86 -17.50 0.56
CA LYS A 48 7.99 -17.49 2.03
C LYS A 48 9.37 -17.99 2.47
N GLU A 49 9.86 -19.07 1.87
CA GLU A 49 11.21 -19.57 2.15
C GLU A 49 12.31 -18.64 1.66
N PHE A 50 12.12 -17.98 0.52
CA PHE A 50 13.04 -16.93 0.07
C PHE A 50 13.22 -15.82 1.11
N LEU A 51 12.12 -15.37 1.75
CA LEU A 51 12.22 -14.36 2.81
C LEU A 51 12.92 -14.90 4.05
N ARG A 52 12.67 -16.17 4.42
CA ARG A 52 13.40 -16.84 5.52
C ARG A 52 14.90 -16.90 5.23
N GLU A 53 15.30 -17.29 4.04
CA GLU A 53 16.70 -17.30 3.63
C GLU A 53 17.33 -15.90 3.67
N ALA A 54 16.60 -14.87 3.22
CA ALA A 54 17.05 -13.48 3.30
C ALA A 54 17.26 -13.02 4.75
N ALA A 55 16.38 -13.42 5.66
CA ALA A 55 16.48 -13.11 7.09
C ALA A 55 17.66 -13.83 7.76
N ILE A 56 17.87 -15.11 7.44
CA ILE A 56 19.05 -15.86 7.90
C ILE A 56 20.33 -15.21 7.39
N LYS A 57 20.35 -14.80 6.12
CA LYS A 57 21.48 -14.05 5.53
C LYS A 57 21.68 -12.68 6.19
N ALA A 58 20.63 -12.06 6.73
CA ALA A 58 20.70 -10.84 7.52
C ALA A 58 21.33 -11.06 8.91
N GLY A 59 21.59 -12.30 9.30
CA GLY A 59 22.20 -12.69 10.57
C GLY A 59 21.18 -13.10 11.64
N ILE A 60 19.91 -13.28 11.29
CA ILE A 60 18.90 -13.79 12.23
C ILE A 60 19.06 -15.31 12.33
N GLU A 61 19.25 -15.83 13.53
CA GLU A 61 19.28 -17.28 13.76
C GLU A 61 17.93 -17.91 13.40
N GLY A 62 17.94 -18.97 12.59
CA GLY A 62 16.71 -19.63 12.14
C GLY A 62 15.86 -20.19 13.28
N ALA A 63 16.49 -20.59 14.40
CA ALA A 63 15.79 -21.04 15.60
C ALA A 63 14.97 -19.92 16.28
N ASN A 64 15.41 -18.66 16.10
CA ASN A 64 14.78 -17.48 16.67
C ASN A 64 13.92 -16.74 15.62
N LEU A 65 13.56 -17.40 14.51
CA LEU A 65 12.82 -16.79 13.40
C LEU A 65 11.53 -17.55 13.09
N ILE A 66 10.41 -16.82 13.16
CA ILE A 66 9.09 -17.29 12.77
C ILE A 66 8.60 -16.49 11.57
N ILE A 67 8.21 -17.19 10.51
CA ILE A 67 7.43 -16.62 9.41
C ILE A 67 5.96 -16.82 9.75
N VAL A 68 5.20 -15.74 9.79
CA VAL A 68 3.75 -15.74 10.09
C VAL A 68 3.00 -15.11 8.93
N LEU A 69 1.75 -15.49 8.70
CA LEU A 69 0.94 -14.78 7.72
C LEU A 69 0.58 -13.40 8.27
N GLU A 70 0.67 -12.36 7.44
CA GLU A 70 0.15 -11.02 7.74
C GLU A 70 -1.24 -11.06 8.39
N PRO A 71 -2.24 -11.78 7.85
CA PRO A 71 -3.57 -11.85 8.47
C PRO A 71 -3.57 -12.49 9.87
N ASP A 72 -2.68 -13.44 10.14
CA ASP A 72 -2.60 -14.09 11.45
C ASP A 72 -1.91 -13.18 12.47
N ALA A 73 -0.87 -12.45 12.04
CA ALA A 73 -0.21 -11.44 12.87
C ALA A 73 -1.17 -10.28 13.20
N ALA A 74 -1.94 -9.82 12.21
CA ALA A 74 -2.97 -8.81 12.40
C ALA A 74 -4.05 -9.29 13.37
N ALA A 75 -4.57 -10.50 13.19
CA ALA A 75 -5.59 -11.06 14.09
C ALA A 75 -5.07 -11.22 15.53
N ALA A 76 -3.82 -11.68 15.71
CA ALA A 76 -3.19 -11.75 17.03
C ALA A 76 -3.04 -10.38 17.69
N HIS A 77 -2.70 -9.34 16.92
CA HIS A 77 -2.66 -7.97 17.43
C HIS A 77 -4.04 -7.46 17.84
N CYS A 78 -5.07 -7.69 17.02
CA CYS A 78 -6.44 -7.27 17.32
C CYS A 78 -7.00 -7.91 18.61
N GLN A 79 -6.54 -9.10 18.99
CA GLN A 79 -6.93 -9.71 20.28
C GLN A 79 -6.43 -8.93 21.51
N LEU A 80 -5.38 -8.12 21.36
CA LEU A 80 -4.78 -7.35 22.45
C LEU A 80 -5.39 -5.94 22.60
N LEU A 81 -6.16 -5.49 21.61
CA LEU A 81 -6.78 -4.16 21.63
C LEU A 81 -8.14 -4.19 22.33
N PRO A 82 -8.49 -3.14 23.10
CA PRO A 82 -9.87 -2.94 23.54
C PRO A 82 -10.81 -2.91 22.33
N LEU A 83 -12.00 -3.49 22.48
CA LEU A 83 -12.97 -3.61 21.39
C LEU A 83 -13.38 -2.26 20.77
N ASP A 84 -13.25 -1.17 21.53
CA ASP A 84 -13.60 0.19 21.12
C ASP A 84 -12.52 0.88 20.27
N ASP A 85 -11.27 0.38 20.28
CA ASP A 85 -10.12 0.97 19.57
C ASP A 85 -9.86 0.33 18.19
N LEU A 86 -10.67 -0.65 17.78
CA LEU A 86 -10.58 -1.32 16.48
C LEU A 86 -11.19 -0.45 15.37
N SER A 87 -10.52 0.65 15.03
CA SER A 87 -10.89 1.48 13.87
C SER A 87 -10.39 0.91 12.53
N CYS A 88 -9.53 -0.12 12.58
CA CYS A 88 -8.84 -0.68 11.42
C CYS A 88 -9.30 -2.13 11.21
N GLY A 89 -10.22 -2.33 10.28
CA GLY A 89 -10.89 -3.62 10.04
C GLY A 89 -12.27 -3.65 10.65
N GLY A 90 -13.30 -3.42 9.84
CA GLY A 90 -14.68 -3.34 10.31
C GLY A 90 -15.11 -4.60 11.06
N ARG A 91 -15.70 -4.41 12.25
CA ARG A 91 -16.34 -5.46 13.06
C ARG A 91 -17.46 -6.11 12.25
N PHE A 92 -17.37 -7.43 12.05
CA PHE A 92 -18.45 -8.25 11.51
C PHE A 92 -19.03 -9.08 12.68
N ASP A 93 -19.81 -8.43 13.56
CA ASP A 93 -20.32 -9.00 14.81
C ASP A 93 -19.26 -9.26 15.91
N ASP A 94 -19.74 -9.47 17.14
CA ASP A 94 -19.01 -9.48 18.44
C ASP A 94 -17.65 -10.22 18.47
N ASP A 95 -17.39 -11.15 17.54
CA ASP A 95 -16.22 -12.04 17.56
C ASP A 95 -15.43 -12.15 16.25
N ARG A 96 -15.68 -11.30 15.23
CA ARG A 96 -15.01 -11.41 13.92
C ARG A 96 -14.28 -10.15 13.45
N TYR A 97 -13.10 -10.37 12.88
CA TYR A 97 -12.15 -9.35 12.45
C TYR A 97 -11.83 -9.47 10.95
N MET A 98 -11.42 -8.36 10.32
CA MET A 98 -11.06 -8.29 8.91
C MET A 98 -9.76 -7.48 8.72
N ASP A 99 -8.70 -8.14 8.25
CA ASP A 99 -7.46 -7.47 7.82
C ASP A 99 -7.67 -6.86 6.42
N SER A 100 -7.10 -5.67 6.16
CA SER A 100 -7.31 -4.92 4.93
C SER A 100 -6.00 -4.55 4.25
N THR A 101 -5.53 -5.43 3.35
CA THR A 101 -4.47 -5.06 2.37
C THR A 101 -4.69 -5.72 1.00
N ALA A 102 -5.94 -5.75 0.51
CA ALA A 102 -6.42 -6.46 -0.70
C ALA A 102 -6.70 -7.97 -0.54
N VAL A 103 -6.45 -8.49 0.66
CA VAL A 103 -6.86 -9.81 1.13
C VAL A 103 -7.70 -9.62 2.38
N PHE A 104 -8.90 -10.18 2.39
CA PHE A 104 -9.73 -10.25 3.60
C PHE A 104 -9.72 -11.68 4.11
N THR A 105 -9.43 -11.84 5.40
CA THR A 105 -9.57 -13.09 6.15
C THR A 105 -10.49 -12.82 7.33
N VAL A 106 -11.40 -13.75 7.59
CA VAL A 106 -12.29 -13.67 8.75
C VAL A 106 -11.78 -14.65 9.80
N HIS A 107 -11.47 -14.11 10.97
CA HIS A 107 -11.04 -14.88 12.12
C HIS A 107 -12.10 -14.82 13.22
N GLU A 108 -12.37 -15.95 13.87
CA GLU A 108 -13.27 -16.07 15.02
C GLU A 108 -12.46 -16.38 16.26
N ARG A 109 -12.66 -15.59 17.32
CA ARG A 109 -12.08 -15.85 18.63
C ARG A 109 -12.83 -16.99 19.31
N GLN A 110 -12.11 -18.04 19.67
CA GLN A 110 -12.67 -19.16 20.43
C GLN A 110 -12.65 -18.85 21.94
N PRO A 111 -13.55 -19.46 22.74
CA PRO A 111 -13.61 -19.24 24.19
C PRO A 111 -12.32 -19.57 24.94
N ASN A 112 -11.49 -20.46 24.38
CA ASN A 112 -10.17 -20.84 24.92
C ASN A 112 -9.04 -19.85 24.56
N GLY A 113 -9.34 -18.73 23.89
CA GLY A 113 -8.38 -17.72 23.45
C GLY A 113 -7.73 -17.97 22.09
N THR A 114 -7.92 -19.15 21.50
CA THR A 114 -7.37 -19.45 20.16
C THR A 114 -8.12 -18.73 19.04
N ILE A 115 -7.44 -18.50 17.92
CA ILE A 115 -8.03 -17.91 16.72
C ILE A 115 -8.35 -19.03 15.72
N LYS A 116 -9.61 -19.08 15.26
CA LYS A 116 -10.04 -19.99 14.20
C LYS A 116 -10.24 -19.21 12.90
N HIS A 117 -9.66 -19.72 11.82
CA HIS A 117 -9.88 -19.18 10.49
C HIS A 117 -11.27 -19.61 9.98
N VAL A 118 -12.15 -18.65 9.72
CA VAL A 118 -13.57 -18.89 9.34
C VAL A 118 -13.74 -18.94 7.83
N GLN A 119 -13.02 -18.09 7.09
CA GLN A 119 -13.16 -18.00 5.63
C GLN A 119 -11.80 -17.78 4.97
N ASN A 120 -11.57 -18.52 3.88
CA ASN A 120 -10.37 -18.41 3.05
C ASN A 120 -10.17 -17.01 2.49
N VAL A 121 -8.89 -16.63 2.37
CA VAL A 121 -8.37 -15.44 1.70
C VAL A 121 -9.19 -15.11 0.45
N SER A 122 -10.02 -14.08 0.54
CA SER A 122 -10.60 -13.47 -0.64
C SER A 122 -9.63 -12.40 -1.14
N SER A 123 -8.95 -12.71 -2.23
CA SER A 123 -8.16 -11.75 -2.99
C SER A 123 -9.01 -11.28 -4.16
N GLY A 124 -9.11 -9.96 -4.34
CA GLY A 124 -9.78 -9.38 -5.51
C GLY A 124 -9.10 -8.09 -5.96
N PRO A 125 -9.55 -7.48 -7.07
CA PRO A 125 -8.98 -6.27 -7.63
C PRO A 125 -9.42 -5.05 -6.81
N TRP A 126 -9.15 -5.06 -5.51
CA TRP A 126 -9.57 -4.06 -4.55
C TRP A 126 -8.36 -3.31 -4.01
N GLY A 127 -8.60 -2.12 -3.47
CA GLY A 127 -7.56 -1.28 -2.86
C GLY A 127 -6.85 -0.34 -3.82
N ILE A 128 -5.72 0.20 -3.36
CA ILE A 128 -4.95 1.26 -4.03
C ILE A 128 -4.64 0.97 -5.51
N PRO A 129 -4.19 -0.25 -5.91
CA PRO A 129 -3.91 -0.52 -7.32
C PRO A 129 -5.13 -0.29 -8.22
N LYS A 130 -6.34 -0.64 -7.76
CA LYS A 130 -7.56 -0.42 -8.54
C LYS A 130 -7.93 1.05 -8.61
N VAL A 131 -7.73 1.80 -7.52
CA VAL A 131 -7.94 3.25 -7.54
C VAL A 131 -7.00 3.93 -8.53
N ASN A 132 -5.72 3.56 -8.52
CA ASN A 132 -4.72 4.06 -9.47
C ASN A 132 -5.07 3.69 -10.92
N GLU A 133 -5.56 2.47 -11.17
CA GLU A 133 -6.02 2.03 -12.49
C GLU A 133 -7.20 2.89 -12.99
N VAL A 134 -8.25 3.05 -12.18
CA VAL A 134 -9.44 3.83 -12.53
C VAL A 134 -9.10 5.32 -12.73
N PHE A 135 -8.26 5.87 -11.85
CA PHE A 135 -7.77 7.24 -11.98
C PHE A 135 -6.96 7.42 -13.27
N THR A 136 -6.05 6.50 -13.58
CA THR A 136 -5.26 6.52 -14.81
C THR A 136 -6.15 6.45 -16.05
N GLN A 137 -7.16 5.57 -16.05
CA GLN A 137 -8.10 5.45 -17.16
C GLN A 137 -8.93 6.72 -17.35
N MET A 138 -9.31 7.40 -16.26
CA MET A 138 -9.96 8.70 -16.33
C MET A 138 -9.07 9.73 -17.03
N ILE A 139 -7.79 9.82 -16.67
CA ILE A 139 -6.83 10.71 -17.35
C ILE A 139 -6.71 10.36 -18.83
N ILE A 140 -6.56 9.06 -19.16
CA ILE A 140 -6.49 8.58 -20.56
C ILE A 140 -7.76 8.99 -21.34
N ASN A 141 -8.94 8.87 -20.73
CA ASN A 141 -10.20 9.25 -21.37
C ASN A 141 -10.31 10.77 -21.64
N ILE A 142 -9.57 11.60 -20.89
CA ILE A 142 -9.52 13.06 -21.08
C ILE A 142 -8.48 13.42 -22.15
N VAL A 143 -7.24 12.97 -22.00
CA VAL A 143 -6.11 13.44 -22.83
C VAL A 143 -5.81 12.54 -24.03
N GLY A 144 -6.38 11.34 -24.07
CA GLY A 144 -6.13 10.31 -25.07
C GLY A 144 -4.91 9.42 -24.75
N ASP A 145 -4.98 8.18 -25.25
CA ASP A 145 -3.96 7.14 -25.02
C ASP A 145 -2.56 7.55 -25.52
N LEU A 146 -2.47 8.20 -26.69
CA LEU A 146 -1.20 8.67 -27.26
C LEU A 146 -0.50 9.67 -26.35
N THR A 147 -1.23 10.69 -25.88
CA THR A 147 -0.73 11.72 -24.98
C THR A 147 -0.24 11.11 -23.68
N PHE A 148 -1.07 10.26 -23.07
CA PHE A 148 -0.74 9.66 -21.78
C PHE A 148 0.48 8.74 -21.88
N LYS A 149 0.59 7.93 -22.95
CA LYS A 149 1.78 7.12 -23.21
C LYS A 149 3.04 7.96 -23.37
N GLN A 150 2.99 9.06 -24.12
CA GLN A 150 4.15 9.96 -24.25
C GLN A 150 4.55 10.59 -22.92
N PHE A 151 3.56 11.02 -22.13
CA PHE A 151 3.80 11.52 -20.77
C PHE A 151 4.49 10.46 -19.89
N CYS A 152 3.96 9.24 -19.84
CA CYS A 152 4.53 8.14 -19.06
C CYS A 152 5.96 7.78 -19.49
N CYS A 153 6.25 7.80 -20.79
CA CYS A 153 7.59 7.51 -21.29
C CYS A 153 8.61 8.59 -20.90
N LYS A 154 8.21 9.86 -20.95
CA LYS A 154 9.13 11.00 -20.77
C LYS A 154 9.23 11.49 -19.32
N TYR A 155 8.17 11.35 -18.52
CA TYR A 155 8.03 11.96 -17.20
C TYR A 155 7.66 10.92 -16.13
N LYS A 156 8.45 9.83 -16.03
CA LYS A 156 8.21 8.73 -15.08
C LYS A 156 8.15 9.17 -13.62
N CYS A 157 9.01 10.11 -13.22
CA CYS A 157 9.03 10.63 -11.86
C CYS A 157 7.74 11.40 -11.54
N ASP A 158 7.30 12.24 -12.47
CA ASP A 158 6.06 13.01 -12.32
C ASP A 158 4.82 12.11 -12.24
N LEU A 159 4.79 11.03 -13.05
CA LEU A 159 3.76 9.99 -12.94
C LEU A 159 3.76 9.35 -11.54
N ALA A 160 4.94 8.99 -11.01
CA ALA A 160 5.05 8.39 -9.69
C ALA A 160 4.59 9.35 -8.57
N TYR A 161 4.93 10.65 -8.66
CA TYR A 161 4.44 11.66 -7.71
C TYR A 161 2.93 11.87 -7.80
N MET A 162 2.37 11.90 -9.00
CA MET A 162 0.93 12.00 -9.21
C MET A 162 0.18 10.82 -8.58
N LEU A 163 0.62 9.58 -8.82
CA LEU A 163 -0.01 8.40 -8.23
C LEU A 163 0.14 8.38 -6.70
N ARG A 164 1.31 8.76 -6.17
CA ARG A 164 1.50 8.87 -4.72
C ARG A 164 0.57 9.91 -4.09
N ASP A 165 0.28 11.02 -4.78
CA ASP A 165 -0.65 12.03 -4.29
C ASP A 165 -2.10 11.51 -4.25
N VAL A 166 -2.49 10.66 -5.23
CA VAL A 166 -3.77 9.92 -5.19
C VAL A 166 -3.83 9.04 -3.94
N GLU A 167 -2.80 8.21 -3.72
CA GLU A 167 -2.72 7.28 -2.58
C GLU A 167 -2.79 8.00 -1.23
N ALA A 168 -2.04 9.09 -1.08
CA ALA A 168 -2.02 9.88 0.15
C ALA A 168 -3.39 10.52 0.46
N LYS A 169 -4.18 10.83 -0.57
CA LYS A 169 -5.50 11.45 -0.43
C LYS A 169 -6.59 10.43 -0.22
N THR A 170 -6.50 9.25 -0.84
CA THR A 170 -7.48 8.17 -0.65
C THR A 170 -7.50 7.69 0.80
N ASN A 171 -6.37 7.71 1.49
CA ASN A 171 -6.27 7.33 2.91
C ASN A 171 -7.03 8.30 3.86
N LYS A 172 -7.46 9.48 3.37
CA LYS A 172 -8.17 10.48 4.17
C LYS A 172 -9.68 10.47 3.91
N ILE A 173 -10.14 9.69 2.94
CA ILE A 173 -11.55 9.62 2.56
C ILE A 173 -12.28 8.70 3.53
N ARG A 174 -13.35 9.19 4.15
CA ARG A 174 -14.26 8.37 4.95
C ARG A 174 -15.46 7.94 4.11
N ILE A 175 -16.06 6.83 4.51
CA ILE A 175 -17.33 6.38 3.93
C ILE A 175 -18.37 7.48 4.16
N ASN A 176 -19.07 7.89 3.09
CA ASN A 176 -20.03 9.00 3.04
C ASN A 176 -19.45 10.43 2.97
N ASP A 177 -18.16 10.58 2.74
CA ASP A 177 -17.59 11.88 2.41
C ASP A 177 -18.02 12.33 1.00
N ASN A 178 -18.75 13.45 0.94
CA ASN A 178 -19.16 14.09 -0.32
C ASN A 178 -18.28 15.29 -0.71
N HIS A 179 -17.05 15.37 -0.20
CA HIS A 179 -16.15 16.48 -0.47
C HIS A 179 -15.32 16.26 -1.74
N THR A 180 -14.98 17.34 -2.42
CA THR A 180 -14.08 17.31 -3.58
C THR A 180 -12.63 17.13 -3.12
N ILE A 181 -11.90 16.26 -3.81
CA ILE A 181 -10.48 16.01 -3.56
C ILE A 181 -9.68 16.71 -4.66
N ALA A 182 -8.82 17.65 -4.28
CA ALA A 182 -7.85 18.22 -5.20
C ALA A 182 -6.71 17.21 -5.39
N ILE A 183 -6.36 16.84 -6.62
CA ILE A 183 -5.20 15.97 -6.94
C ILE A 183 -4.21 16.81 -7.77
N ARG A 184 -2.92 16.75 -7.42
CA ARG A 184 -1.89 17.46 -8.17
C ARG A 184 -1.57 16.67 -9.42
N VAL A 185 -1.82 17.29 -10.57
CA VAL A 185 -1.44 16.72 -11.85
C VAL A 185 -0.24 17.48 -12.40
N PRO A 186 0.83 16.80 -12.80
CA PRO A 186 2.03 17.45 -13.31
C PRO A 186 1.74 18.31 -14.54
N TYR A 187 2.26 19.55 -14.56
CA TYR A 187 2.15 20.45 -15.71
C TYR A 187 2.71 19.83 -17.00
N ALA A 188 3.69 18.92 -16.89
CA ALA A 188 4.21 18.16 -18.02
C ALA A 188 3.13 17.40 -18.81
N LEU A 189 2.02 16.97 -18.18
CA LEU A 189 0.90 16.35 -18.88
C LEU A 189 0.19 17.36 -19.81
N GLU A 190 -0.03 18.58 -19.31
CA GLU A 190 -0.60 19.69 -20.06
C GLU A 190 0.31 20.05 -21.25
N GLU A 191 1.63 20.15 -21.03
CA GLU A 191 2.58 20.44 -22.11
C GLU A 191 2.55 19.39 -23.23
N VAL A 192 2.50 18.10 -22.88
CA VAL A 192 2.45 17.02 -23.88
C VAL A 192 1.13 17.07 -24.64
N TYR A 193 0.01 17.29 -23.94
CA TYR A 193 -1.30 17.41 -24.58
C TYR A 193 -1.38 18.58 -25.55
N GLN A 194 -0.90 19.76 -25.13
CA GLN A 194 -0.86 20.96 -25.96
C GLN A 194 0.05 20.76 -27.18
N LYS A 195 1.20 20.10 -27.04
CA LYS A 195 2.11 19.80 -28.16
C LYS A 195 1.49 18.88 -29.21
N ILE A 196 0.63 17.94 -28.81
CA ILE A 196 0.00 16.98 -29.72
C ILE A 196 -1.26 17.56 -30.38
N THR A 197 -2.08 18.27 -29.61
CA THR A 197 -3.45 18.64 -30.03
C THR A 197 -3.65 20.13 -30.28
N GLY A 198 -2.75 20.98 -29.77
CA GLY A 198 -2.93 22.44 -29.77
C GLY A 198 -3.98 22.95 -28.77
N LYS A 199 -4.59 22.08 -27.97
CA LYS A 199 -5.63 22.39 -26.98
C LYS A 199 -5.11 22.22 -25.55
N THR A 200 -5.78 22.86 -24.61
CA THR A 200 -5.55 22.71 -23.17
C THR A 200 -6.29 21.50 -22.60
N VAL A 201 -5.82 20.95 -21.48
CA VAL A 201 -6.51 19.83 -20.81
C VAL A 201 -7.88 20.28 -20.29
N GLN A 202 -8.03 21.54 -19.88
CA GLN A 202 -9.32 22.10 -19.48
C GLN A 202 -10.35 22.02 -20.62
N GLU A 203 -9.98 22.37 -21.86
CA GLU A 203 -10.86 22.23 -23.02
C GLU A 203 -11.22 20.77 -23.30
N ALA A 204 -10.28 19.84 -23.07
CA ALA A 204 -10.53 18.41 -23.19
C ALA A 204 -11.54 17.91 -22.16
N ILE A 205 -11.44 18.36 -20.91
CA ILE A 205 -12.38 18.05 -19.83
C ILE A 205 -13.78 18.55 -20.18
N GLU A 206 -13.90 19.77 -20.70
CA GLU A 206 -15.18 20.37 -21.11
C GLU A 206 -15.85 19.63 -22.29
N GLN A 207 -15.07 18.93 -23.11
CA GLN A 207 -15.54 18.11 -24.23
C GLN A 207 -15.78 16.63 -23.82
N SER A 208 -15.45 16.25 -22.58
CA SER A 208 -15.54 14.88 -22.09
C SER A 208 -16.80 14.62 -21.25
N THR A 209 -17.02 13.36 -20.87
CA THR A 209 -18.07 12.94 -19.92
C THR A 209 -17.82 13.43 -18.48
N TYR A 210 -16.66 14.05 -18.23
CA TYR A 210 -16.27 14.60 -16.93
C TYR A 210 -16.58 16.10 -16.77
N LYS A 211 -17.21 16.73 -17.76
CA LYS A 211 -17.67 18.12 -17.69
C LYS A 211 -18.50 18.36 -16.42
N GLY A 212 -18.12 19.37 -15.64
CA GLY A 212 -18.79 19.74 -14.38
C GLY A 212 -18.50 18.80 -13.19
N LYS A 213 -17.78 17.70 -13.41
CA LYS A 213 -17.34 16.77 -12.34
C LYS A 213 -15.89 17.02 -11.92
N ILE A 214 -15.06 17.49 -12.85
CA ILE A 214 -13.65 17.81 -12.61
C ILE A 214 -13.46 19.32 -12.80
N HIS A 215 -12.80 19.92 -11.81
CA HIS A 215 -12.35 21.31 -11.87
C HIS A 215 -10.84 21.30 -12.06
N TRP A 216 -10.37 21.66 -13.26
CA TRP A 216 -8.94 21.78 -13.53
C TRP A 216 -8.45 23.15 -13.09
N MET A 217 -7.42 23.17 -12.25
CA MET A 217 -6.74 24.40 -11.87
C MET A 217 -5.32 24.32 -12.42
N ALA A 218 -5.05 25.04 -13.50
CA ALA A 218 -3.70 25.17 -14.00
C ALA A 218 -2.92 26.08 -13.04
N GLU A 219 -1.99 25.52 -12.27
CA GLU A 219 -0.94 26.32 -11.64
C GLU A 219 -0.06 26.86 -12.76
N LYS A 220 -0.28 28.13 -13.14
CA LYS A 220 0.72 28.87 -13.93
C LYS A 220 1.94 28.98 -13.02
N ASN A 221 2.98 28.21 -13.29
CA ASN A 221 4.29 28.42 -12.68
C ASN A 221 4.72 29.86 -12.98
N VAL A 222 4.56 30.73 -11.99
CA VAL A 222 5.21 32.03 -11.95
C VAL A 222 6.65 31.73 -11.54
N PHE A 223 7.54 31.71 -12.53
CA PHE A 223 8.98 31.89 -12.29
C PHE A 223 9.30 33.38 -12.39
#